data_AF-A0A7X8CQZ5-F1
#
_entry.id   AF-A0A7X8CQZ5-F1
#
_cell.length_a   1.000
_cell.length_b   1.000
_cell.length_c   1.000
_cell.angle_alpha   90.00
_cell.angle_beta   90.00
_cell.angle_gamma   90.00
#
_symmetry.space_group_name_H-M   'P 1'
#
loop_
_entity.id
_entity.type
_entity.pdbx_description
1 polymer ?
#
loop_
_entity_poly.entity_id
_entity_poly.type
_entity_poly.pdbx_seq_one_letter_code
_entity_poly.pdbx_strand_id
1 'polypeptide(L)'
;NGLTFTEAYARVKQKFGRRRLKEIQEETLYAIDTKYRFMKNTMKISGVTGTVLFGFAALFKIQHWKGSSLILMLANIILVLLLIPSLLTAGLRQTENKSRKAVYIFGAAGVNTFFTEFIFKIMHWPGSGFILATGLIIIFFIVLPFLH
;
A
#
# COMPACT_ATOMS: atom_id res chain seq x y z
N ASN A 1 -38.91 -1.65 23.91
CA ASN A 1 -38.99 -2.54 22.73
C ASN A 1 -38.45 -1.82 21.51
N GLY A 2 -37.23 -2.17 21.08
CA GLY A 2 -36.62 -1.61 19.88
C GLY A 2 -37.17 -2.31 18.63
N LEU A 3 -37.36 -1.56 17.55
CA LEU A 3 -37.76 -2.11 16.26
C LEU A 3 -36.60 -2.90 15.64
N THR A 4 -36.90 -4.03 15.00
CA THR A 4 -35.94 -4.83 14.25
C THR A 4 -35.46 -4.05 13.02
N PHE A 5 -34.20 -4.25 12.56
CA PHE A 5 -33.63 -3.52 11.42
C PHE A 5 -34.55 -3.51 10.19
N THR A 6 -35.19 -4.64 9.91
CA THR A 6 -36.13 -4.82 8.80
C THR A 6 -37.39 -3.98 8.94
N GLU A 7 -37.97 -3.87 10.14
CA GLU A 7 -39.16 -3.05 10.40
C GLU A 7 -38.85 -1.55 10.35
N ALA A 8 -37.70 -1.16 10.88
CA ALA A 8 -37.19 0.21 10.78
C ALA A 8 -36.95 0.59 9.30
N TYR A 9 -36.30 -0.29 8.53
CA TYR A 9 -36.06 -0.11 7.10
C TYR A 9 -37.37 -0.01 6.31
N ALA A 10 -38.36 -0.86 6.59
CA ALA A 10 -39.66 -0.83 5.93
C ALA A 10 -40.40 0.50 6.17
N ARG A 11 -40.40 1.02 7.41
CA ARG A 11 -40.98 2.33 7.75
C ARG A 11 -40.29 3.49 7.03
N VAL A 12 -38.96 3.49 6.97
CA VAL A 12 -38.19 4.53 6.27
C VAL A 12 -38.45 4.46 4.77
N LYS A 13 -38.49 3.25 4.19
CA LYS A 13 -38.81 3.03 2.77
C LYS A 13 -40.19 3.54 2.39
N GLN A 14 -41.17 3.40 3.27
CA GLN A 14 -42.51 3.91 3.06
C GLN A 14 -42.56 5.45 3.17
N LYS A 15 -41.81 6.05 4.11
CA LYS A 15 -41.76 7.52 4.30
C LYS A 15 -40.98 8.29 3.22
N PHE A 16 -39.87 7.76 2.73
CA PHE A 16 -39.00 8.47 1.78
C PHE A 16 -39.33 8.16 0.30
N GLY A 17 -40.06 7.07 0.02
CA GLY A 17 -40.38 6.64 -1.34
C GLY A 17 -39.21 5.95 -2.05
N ARG A 18 -39.51 5.04 -2.99
CA ARG A 18 -38.48 4.24 -3.69
C ARG A 18 -37.48 5.08 -4.50
N ARG A 19 -37.91 6.23 -5.03
CA ARG A 19 -37.09 7.09 -5.89
C ARG A 19 -35.96 7.80 -5.13
N ARG A 20 -36.30 8.47 -4.00
CA ARG A 20 -35.28 9.12 -3.15
C ARG A 20 -34.30 8.13 -2.54
N LEU A 21 -34.76 6.94 -2.14
CA LEU A 21 -33.84 5.92 -1.64
C LEU A 21 -32.82 5.49 -2.70
N LYS A 22 -33.25 5.37 -3.95
CA LYS A 22 -32.36 5.03 -5.07
C LYS A 22 -31.34 6.14 -5.31
N GLU A 23 -31.77 7.41 -5.32
CA GLU A 23 -30.88 8.57 -5.43
C GLU A 23 -29.82 8.60 -4.32
N ILE A 24 -30.22 8.41 -3.05
CA ILE A 24 -29.27 8.37 -1.92
C ILE A 24 -28.27 7.21 -2.06
N GLN A 25 -28.71 6.04 -2.53
CA GLN A 25 -27.82 4.92 -2.77
C GLN A 25 -26.84 5.20 -3.92
N GLU A 26 -27.30 5.81 -5.01
CA GLU A 26 -26.46 6.21 -6.14
C GLU A 26 -25.41 7.26 -5.72
N GLU A 27 -25.80 8.28 -4.96
CA GLU A 27 -24.85 9.27 -4.42
C GLU A 27 -23.85 8.64 -3.44
N THR A 28 -24.31 7.71 -2.59
CA THR A 28 -23.43 7.01 -1.64
C THR A 28 -22.43 6.12 -2.37
N LEU A 29 -22.89 5.34 -3.37
CA LEU A 29 -22.01 4.50 -4.19
C LEU A 29 -21.00 5.37 -4.96
N TYR A 30 -21.46 6.47 -5.55
CA TYR A 30 -20.59 7.42 -6.24
C TYR A 30 -19.52 8.02 -5.32
N ALA A 31 -19.90 8.44 -4.11
CA ALA A 31 -18.97 8.99 -3.12
C ALA A 31 -17.94 7.94 -2.67
N ILE A 32 -18.37 6.69 -2.45
CA ILE A 32 -17.48 5.58 -2.09
C ILE A 32 -16.52 5.27 -3.24
N ASP A 33 -17.02 5.12 -4.46
CA ASP A 33 -16.21 4.82 -5.65
C ASP A 33 -15.21 5.93 -5.95
N THR A 34 -15.64 7.19 -5.81
CA THR A 34 -14.78 8.36 -5.99
C THR A 34 -13.66 8.37 -4.95
N LYS A 35 -13.99 8.23 -3.67
CA LYS A 35 -13.01 8.16 -2.57
C LYS A 35 -12.03 7.00 -2.76
N TYR A 36 -12.54 5.85 -3.19
CA TYR A 36 -11.72 4.67 -3.47
C TYR A 36 -10.77 4.90 -4.65
N ARG A 37 -11.25 5.54 -5.71
CA ARG A 37 -10.44 5.89 -6.89
C ARG A 37 -9.32 6.87 -6.53
N PHE A 38 -9.61 7.89 -5.73
CA PHE A 38 -8.59 8.83 -5.22
C PHE A 38 -7.53 8.09 -4.42
N MET A 39 -7.91 7.21 -3.48
CA MET A 39 -6.97 6.40 -2.70
C MET A 39 -6.04 5.57 -3.60
N LYS A 40 -6.61 4.86 -4.58
CA LYS A 40 -5.84 3.98 -5.48
C LYS A 40 -4.91 4.78 -6.40
N ASN A 41 -5.35 5.94 -6.88
CA ASN A 41 -4.53 6.81 -7.72
C ASN A 41 -3.37 7.43 -6.93
N THR A 42 -3.63 7.95 -5.73
CA THR A 42 -2.59 8.48 -4.85
C THR A 42 -1.56 7.40 -4.51
N MET A 43 -1.98 6.16 -4.27
CA MET A 43 -1.07 5.03 -4.02
C MET A 43 -0.12 4.77 -5.19
N LYS A 44 -0.67 4.71 -6.42
CA LYS A 44 0.13 4.50 -7.63
C LYS A 44 1.13 5.64 -7.84
N ILE A 45 0.66 6.88 -7.69
CA ILE A 45 1.50 8.07 -7.88
C ILE A 45 2.61 8.09 -6.82
N SER A 46 2.29 7.89 -5.54
CA SER A 46 3.29 7.89 -4.46
C SER A 46 4.36 6.80 -4.65
N GLY A 47 3.96 5.61 -5.11
CA GLY A 47 4.90 4.51 -5.36
C GLY A 47 5.84 4.80 -6.53
N VAL A 48 5.30 5.33 -7.63
CA VAL A 48 6.10 5.72 -8.80
C VAL A 48 7.06 6.86 -8.45
N THR A 49 6.55 7.94 -7.84
CA THR A 49 7.37 9.09 -7.44
C THR A 49 8.47 8.69 -6.47
N GLY A 50 8.17 7.85 -5.47
CA GLY A 50 9.17 7.35 -4.54
C GLY A 50 10.28 6.54 -5.24
N THR A 51 9.91 5.62 -6.13
CA THR A 51 10.89 4.78 -6.86
C THR A 51 11.76 5.63 -7.79
N VAL A 52 11.19 6.64 -8.44
CA VAL A 52 11.92 7.59 -9.28
C VAL A 52 12.92 8.40 -8.45
N LEU A 53 12.50 8.97 -7.32
CA LEU A 53 13.38 9.71 -6.41
C LEU A 53 14.53 8.82 -5.89
N PHE A 54 14.25 7.58 -5.55
CA PHE A 54 15.26 6.60 -5.15
C PHE A 54 16.25 6.31 -6.28
N GLY A 55 15.77 6.13 -7.51
CA GLY A 55 16.61 5.96 -8.70
C GLY A 55 17.54 7.16 -8.94
N PHE A 56 17.02 8.38 -8.83
CA PHE A 56 17.84 9.60 -8.91
C PHE A 56 18.89 9.67 -7.80
N ALA A 57 18.53 9.32 -6.56
CA ALA A 57 19.49 9.28 -5.46
C ALA A 57 20.61 8.24 -5.69
N ALA A 58 20.28 7.09 -6.28
CA ALA A 58 21.26 6.07 -6.66
C ALA A 58 22.20 6.57 -7.78
N LEU A 59 21.67 7.28 -8.78
CA LEU A 59 22.49 7.90 -9.84
C LEU A 59 23.49 8.91 -9.27
N PHE A 60 23.09 9.73 -8.31
CA PHE A 60 24.00 10.67 -7.63
C PHE A 60 25.16 9.96 -6.92
N LYS A 61 24.92 8.75 -6.40
CA LYS A 61 25.95 7.92 -5.76
C LYS A 61 26.91 7.31 -6.78
N ILE A 62 26.39 6.88 -7.93
CA ILE A 62 27.21 6.37 -9.05
C ILE A 62 28.08 7.50 -9.63
N GLN A 63 27.54 8.72 -9.72
CA GLN A 63 28.27 9.89 -10.23
C GLN A 63 29.30 10.46 -9.24
N HIS A 64 29.53 9.81 -8.10
CA HIS A 64 30.50 10.20 -7.06
C HIS A 64 30.31 11.62 -6.49
N TRP A 65 29.11 12.19 -6.60
CA TRP A 65 28.84 13.52 -6.06
C TRP A 65 28.92 13.52 -4.53
N LYS A 66 29.47 14.59 -3.96
CA LYS A 66 29.65 14.76 -2.51
C LYS A 66 28.28 14.67 -1.82
N GLY A 67 28.20 13.91 -0.72
CA GLY A 67 26.95 13.76 0.06
C GLY A 67 25.92 12.78 -0.52
N SER A 68 26.21 12.10 -1.62
CA SER A 68 25.29 11.14 -2.25
C SER A 68 24.85 9.97 -1.35
N SER A 69 25.68 9.55 -0.39
CA SER A 69 25.32 8.53 0.61
C SER A 69 24.16 8.96 1.51
N LEU A 70 24.16 10.23 1.95
CA LEU A 70 23.09 10.79 2.80
C LEU A 70 21.79 10.90 2.02
N ILE A 71 21.86 11.38 0.77
CA ILE A 71 20.70 11.51 -0.11
C ILE A 71 20.07 10.14 -0.39
N LEU A 72 20.89 9.11 -0.61
CA LEU A 72 20.40 7.74 -0.83
C LEU A 72 19.71 7.15 0.40
N MET A 73 20.25 7.35 1.61
CA MET A 73 19.60 6.92 2.85
C MET A 73 18.29 7.67 3.10
N LEU A 74 18.28 8.99 2.90
CA LEU A 74 17.06 9.80 3.05
C LEU A 74 16.00 9.36 2.05
N ALA A 75 16.37 9.13 0.78
CA ALA A 75 15.46 8.63 -0.24
C ALA A 75 14.86 7.27 0.14
N ASN A 76 15.65 6.37 0.73
CA ASN A 76 15.14 5.09 1.23
C ASN A 76 14.14 5.26 2.38
N ILE A 77 14.45 6.12 3.36
CA ILE A 77 13.56 6.37 4.49
C ILE A 77 12.23 6.96 4.00
N ILE A 78 12.29 7.92 3.07
CA ILE A 78 11.11 8.52 2.43
C ILE A 78 10.33 7.44 1.66
N LEU A 79 11.02 6.58 0.91
CA LEU A 79 10.38 5.50 0.16
C LEU A 79 9.65 4.54 1.10
N VAL A 80 10.29 4.07 2.17
CA VAL A 80 9.68 3.18 3.18
C VAL A 80 8.46 3.85 3.82
N LEU A 81 8.59 5.12 4.22
CA LEU A 81 7.50 5.90 4.81
C LEU A 81 6.36 6.20 3.84
N LEU A 82 6.61 6.31 2.54
CA LEU A 82 5.53 6.49 1.55
C LEU A 82 4.89 5.14 1.21
N LEU A 83 5.68 4.08 1.10
CA LEU A 83 5.24 2.77 0.62
C LEU A 83 4.42 2.00 1.67
N ILE A 84 4.82 2.04 2.95
CA ILE A 84 4.14 1.34 4.05
C ILE A 84 2.69 1.82 4.24
N PRO A 85 2.40 3.11 4.49
CA PRO A 85 1.02 3.58 4.67
C PRO A 85 0.21 3.42 3.38
N SER A 86 0.85 3.55 2.22
CA SER A 86 0.19 3.45 0.91
C SER A 86 -0.27 2.02 0.60
N LEU A 87 0.57 1.01 0.85
CA LEU A 87 0.21 -0.39 0.67
C LEU A 87 -0.71 -0.91 1.77
N LEU A 88 -0.49 -0.52 3.03
CA LEU A 88 -1.31 -0.98 4.15
C LEU A 88 -2.72 -0.39 4.10
N THR A 89 -2.88 0.91 3.84
CA THR A 89 -4.23 1.50 3.80
C THR A 89 -5.05 0.99 2.62
N ALA A 90 -4.43 0.71 1.47
CA ALA A 90 -5.11 0.11 0.34
C ALA A 90 -5.45 -1.36 0.57
N GLY A 91 -4.48 -2.16 1.03
CA GLY A 91 -4.65 -3.61 1.22
C GLY A 91 -5.54 -3.98 2.40
N LEU A 92 -5.40 -3.29 3.54
CA LEU A 92 -6.20 -3.58 4.74
C LEU A 92 -7.67 -3.17 4.58
N ARG A 93 -7.96 -2.15 3.77
CA ARG A 93 -9.34 -1.72 3.47
C ARG A 93 -10.04 -2.62 2.45
N GLN A 94 -9.29 -3.28 1.57
CA GLN A 94 -9.82 -4.16 0.54
C GLN A 94 -10.12 -5.58 1.05
N THR A 95 -9.67 -5.92 2.26
CA THR A 95 -9.58 -7.31 2.67
C THR A 95 -10.32 -7.58 3.97
N GLU A 96 -11.38 -8.39 3.94
CA GLU A 96 -12.03 -8.90 5.15
C GLU A 96 -11.28 -10.10 5.75
N ASN A 97 -10.59 -10.89 4.93
CA ASN A 97 -9.87 -12.10 5.33
C ASN A 97 -8.49 -11.82 5.98
N LYS A 98 -8.23 -12.39 7.16
CA LYS A 98 -6.96 -12.25 7.89
C LYS A 98 -5.75 -12.72 7.09
N SER A 99 -5.86 -13.79 6.31
CA SER A 99 -4.73 -14.34 5.52
C SER A 99 -4.27 -13.37 4.44
N ARG A 100 -5.21 -12.74 3.73
CA ARG A 100 -4.88 -11.73 2.71
C ARG A 100 -4.31 -10.45 3.32
N LYS A 101 -4.71 -10.06 4.53
CA LYS A 101 -4.07 -8.95 5.26
C LYS A 101 -2.60 -9.25 5.55
N ALA A 102 -2.28 -10.48 5.94
CA ALA A 102 -0.89 -10.91 6.15
C ALA A 102 -0.07 -10.79 4.85
N VAL A 103 -0.62 -11.19 3.69
CA VAL A 103 0.05 -11.04 2.39
C VAL A 103 0.42 -9.58 2.10
N TYR A 104 -0.48 -8.62 2.38
CA TYR A 104 -0.15 -7.20 2.19
C TYR A 104 0.96 -6.70 3.11
N ILE A 105 0.98 -7.16 4.37
CA ILE A 105 2.03 -6.79 5.35
C ILE A 105 3.37 -7.40 4.93
N PHE A 106 3.41 -8.70 4.65
CA PHE A 106 4.63 -9.40 4.24
C PHE A 106 5.12 -8.95 2.84
N GLY A 107 4.20 -8.63 1.93
CA GLY A 107 4.53 -8.03 0.64
C GLY A 107 5.16 -6.65 0.79
N ALA A 108 4.61 -5.79 1.64
CA ALA A 108 5.21 -4.49 1.95
C ALA A 108 6.59 -4.64 2.62
N ALA A 109 6.73 -5.58 3.56
CA ALA A 109 8.03 -5.89 4.17
C ALA A 109 9.04 -6.36 3.12
N GLY A 110 8.67 -7.30 2.24
CA GLY A 110 9.53 -7.82 1.19
C GLY A 110 10.03 -6.72 0.25
N VAL A 111 9.14 -5.85 -0.24
CA VAL A 111 9.54 -4.72 -1.11
C VAL A 111 10.55 -3.80 -0.40
N ASN A 112 10.36 -3.50 0.89
CA ASN A 112 11.32 -2.69 1.66
C ASN A 112 12.67 -3.40 1.84
N THR A 113 12.67 -4.72 2.02
CA THR A 113 13.90 -5.52 2.09
C THR A 113 14.69 -5.45 0.78
N PHE A 114 14.01 -5.49 -0.37
CA PHE A 114 14.64 -5.32 -1.70
C PHE A 114 15.31 -3.95 -1.87
N PHE A 115 14.65 -2.85 -1.49
CA PHE A 115 15.26 -1.52 -1.57
C PHE A 115 16.44 -1.36 -0.61
N THR A 116 16.34 -1.95 0.58
CA THR A 116 17.43 -1.93 1.58
C THR A 116 18.65 -2.72 1.08
N GLU A 117 18.44 -3.89 0.47
CA GLU A 117 19.51 -4.66 -0.17
C GLU A 117 20.25 -3.87 -1.24
N PHE A 118 19.51 -3.16 -2.11
CA PHE A 118 20.10 -2.36 -3.18
C PHE A 118 21.08 -1.32 -2.62
N ILE A 119 20.75 -0.68 -1.50
CA ILE A 119 21.63 0.26 -0.81
C ILE A 119 22.85 -0.45 -0.25
N PHE A 120 22.67 -1.61 0.38
CA PHE A 120 23.80 -2.37 0.92
C PHE A 120 24.80 -2.75 -0.18
N LYS A 121 24.33 -3.11 -1.38
CA LYS A 121 25.21 -3.32 -2.54
C LYS A 121 25.95 -2.06 -2.94
N ILE A 122 25.25 -0.94 -3.11
CA ILE A 122 25.86 0.33 -3.52
C ILE A 122 26.87 0.83 -2.49
N MET A 123 26.55 0.68 -1.20
CA MET A 123 27.40 1.10 -0.08
C MET A 123 28.52 0.10 0.23
N HIS A 124 28.58 -1.03 -0.47
CA HIS A 124 29.52 -2.13 -0.23
C HIS A 124 29.49 -2.64 1.22
N TRP A 125 28.32 -2.53 1.86
CA TRP A 125 28.16 -2.96 3.24
C TRP A 125 28.05 -4.49 3.32
N PRO A 126 28.73 -5.13 4.28
CA PRO A 126 28.59 -6.56 4.51
C PRO A 126 27.15 -6.87 4.92
N GLY A 127 26.56 -7.92 4.35
CA GLY A 127 25.19 -8.34 4.68
C GLY A 127 24.19 -8.32 3.53
N SER A 128 24.52 -7.71 2.38
CA SER A 128 23.60 -7.65 1.23
C SER A 128 23.06 -9.02 0.80
N GLY A 129 23.92 -10.04 0.74
CA GLY A 129 23.51 -11.40 0.35
C GLY A 129 22.51 -12.04 1.32
N PHE A 130 22.65 -11.80 2.62
CA PHE A 130 21.73 -12.32 3.63
C PHE A 130 20.36 -11.62 3.56
N ILE A 131 20.35 -10.31 3.27
CA ILE A 131 19.12 -9.52 3.10
C ILE A 131 18.36 -9.96 1.84
N LEU A 132 19.07 -10.29 0.74
CA LEU A 132 18.47 -10.90 -0.45
C LEU A 132 17.77 -12.21 -0.16
N ALA A 133 18.50 -13.12 0.48
CA ALA A 133 18.01 -14.45 0.75
C ALA A 133 16.74 -14.40 1.62
N THR A 134 16.76 -13.56 2.66
CA THR A 134 15.59 -13.37 3.54
C THR A 134 14.40 -12.76 2.79
N GLY A 135 14.62 -11.75 1.94
CA GLY A 135 13.57 -11.17 1.10
C GLY A 135 12.94 -12.17 0.12
N LEU A 136 13.76 -12.98 -0.54
CA LEU A 136 13.27 -14.02 -1.47
C LEU A 136 12.48 -15.11 -0.75
N ILE A 137 12.94 -15.57 0.42
CA ILE A 137 12.23 -16.58 1.22
C ILE A 137 10.84 -16.05 1.61
N ILE A 138 10.73 -14.79 2.05
CA ILE A 138 9.45 -14.18 2.40
C ILE A 138 8.49 -14.16 1.20
N ILE A 139 8.96 -13.76 0.02
CA ILE A 139 8.10 -13.70 -1.16
C ILE A 139 7.66 -15.09 -1.62
N PHE A 140 8.59 -16.03 -1.73
CA PHE A 140 8.29 -17.36 -2.27
C PHE A 140 7.42 -18.20 -1.33
N PHE A 141 7.69 -18.16 -0.02
CA PHE A 141 7.00 -19.04 0.94
C PHE A 141 5.81 -18.40 1.65
N ILE A 142 5.69 -17.06 1.65
CA ILE A 142 4.60 -16.37 2.35
C ILE A 142 3.69 -15.66 1.37
N VAL A 143 4.23 -14.95 0.37
CA VAL A 143 3.38 -14.16 -0.53
C VAL A 143 2.71 -15.05 -1.57
N LEU A 144 3.47 -15.90 -2.27
CA LEU A 144 2.94 -16.74 -3.35
C LEU A 144 1.86 -17.76 -2.90
N PRO A 145 2.05 -18.57 -1.85
CA PRO A 145 1.06 -19.59 -1.49
C PRO A 145 -0.25 -19.01 -0.95
N PHE A 146 -0.24 -17.77 -0.45
CA PHE A 146 -1.42 -17.09 0.06
C PHE A 146 -2.09 -16.15 -0.96
N LEU A 147 -1.49 -16.01 -2.16
CA LEU A 147 -2.05 -15.22 -3.26
C LEU A 147 -3.09 -16.02 -4.08
N HIS A 148 -2.98 -17.35 -4.09
CA HIS A 148 -3.93 -18.28 -4.73
C HIS A 148 -5.17 -18.53 -3.87
#